data_AF-A0A9E2UHZ6-F1
#
_entry.id   AF-A0A9E2UHZ6-F1
#
_cell.length_a   1.000
_cell.length_b   1.000
_cell.length_c   1.000
_cell.angle_alpha   90.00
_cell.angle_beta   90.00
_cell.angle_gamma   90.00
#
_symmetry.space_group_name_H-M   'P 1'
#
loop_
_entity.id
_entity.type
_entity.pdbx_description
1 polymer ?
#
loop_
_entity_poly.entity_id
_entity_poly.type
_entity_poly.pdbx_seq_one_letter_code
_entity_poly.pdbx_strand_id
1 'polypeptide(L)'
;MLNAGPRGHALVIGTPQHVADVMEHWFKNGAADGFNVMPAWLPGSLTDFVDLVVPELQRRGLLRTEYEAMTLRENLGLPFPVSRFHTEQAIEAAQ
;
A
#
# COMPACT_ATOMS: atom_id res chain seq x y z
N MET A 1 -24.01 -21.53 -9.14
CA MET A 1 -23.05 -21.95 -8.10
C MET A 1 -22.93 -20.82 -7.09
N LEU A 2 -22.95 -21.14 -5.80
CA LEU A 2 -23.29 -20.22 -4.71
C LEU A 2 -22.26 -19.10 -4.50
N ASN A 3 -22.77 -17.87 -4.47
CA ASN A 3 -22.07 -16.64 -4.10
C ASN A 3 -21.68 -16.67 -2.62
N ALA A 4 -20.38 -16.82 -2.34
CA ALA A 4 -19.76 -16.29 -1.13
C ALA A 4 -19.11 -14.95 -1.50
N GLY A 5 -19.91 -13.89 -1.60
CA GLY A 5 -19.40 -12.53 -1.78
C GLY A 5 -18.53 -12.10 -0.57
N PRO A 6 -17.59 -11.17 -0.74
CA PRO A 6 -16.66 -10.80 0.32
C PRO A 6 -17.43 -10.01 1.37
N ARG A 7 -17.46 -10.49 2.61
CA ARG A 7 -18.08 -9.78 3.74
C ARG A 7 -17.20 -8.60 4.17
N GLY A 8 -17.13 -7.55 3.33
CA GLY A 8 -16.47 -6.27 3.64
C GLY A 8 -15.33 -5.83 2.72
N HIS A 9 -15.02 -6.59 1.66
CA HIS A 9 -13.93 -6.25 0.73
C HIS A 9 -14.46 -6.04 -0.69
N ALA A 10 -13.88 -5.09 -1.42
CA ALA A 10 -14.26 -4.89 -2.80
C ALA A 10 -13.62 -5.95 -3.70
N LEU A 11 -14.46 -6.60 -4.51
CA LEU A 11 -14.02 -7.55 -5.53
C LEU A 11 -14.01 -6.84 -6.88
N VAL A 12 -12.82 -6.64 -7.45
CA VAL A 12 -12.63 -6.04 -8.77
C VAL A 12 -12.19 -7.16 -9.73
N ILE A 13 -12.97 -7.39 -10.78
CA ILE A 13 -12.70 -8.42 -11.79
C ILE A 13 -12.67 -7.74 -13.15
N GLY A 14 -11.57 -7.85 -13.86
CA GLY A 14 -11.44 -7.25 -15.19
C GLY A 14 -10.01 -7.32 -15.73
N THR A 15 -9.74 -6.49 -16.73
CA THR A 15 -8.40 -6.33 -17.30
C THR A 15 -7.48 -5.57 -16.32
N PRO A 16 -6.14 -5.67 -16.46
CA PRO A 16 -5.22 -4.91 -15.62
C PRO A 16 -5.48 -3.40 -15.64
N GLN A 17 -5.84 -2.87 -16.81
CA GLN A 17 -6.23 -1.47 -16.98
C GLN A 17 -7.49 -1.13 -16.18
N HIS A 18 -8.52 -1.98 -16.21
CA HIS A 18 -9.75 -1.77 -15.46
C HIS A 18 -9.49 -1.78 -13.94
N VAL A 19 -8.64 -2.68 -13.45
CA VAL A 19 -8.25 -2.71 -12.04
C VAL A 19 -7.52 -1.42 -11.65
N ALA A 20 -6.57 -0.97 -12.47
CA ALA A 20 -5.86 0.28 -12.25
C ALA A 20 -6.79 1.51 -12.30
N ASP A 21 -7.80 1.53 -13.18
CA ASP A 21 -8.81 2.60 -13.25
C ASP A 21 -9.61 2.71 -11.95
N VAL A 22 -10.02 1.58 -11.38
CA VAL A 22 -10.77 1.55 -10.11
C VAL A 22 -9.90 2.05 -8.95
N MET A 23 -8.64 1.60 -8.88
CA MET A 23 -7.70 2.05 -7.85
C MET A 23 -7.40 3.55 -7.96
N GLU A 24 -7.20 4.04 -9.19
CA GLU A 24 -7.00 5.47 -9.47
C GLU A 24 -8.21 6.30 -9.07
N HIS A 25 -9.42 5.84 -9.40
CA HIS A 25 -10.65 6.52 -9.05
C HIS A 25 -10.76 6.69 -7.53
N TRP A 26 -10.52 5.64 -6.76
CA TRP A 26 -10.57 5.74 -5.30
C TRP A 26 -9.48 6.64 -4.71
N PHE A 27 -8.26 6.56 -5.22
CA PHE A 27 -7.17 7.42 -4.77
C PHE A 27 -7.47 8.90 -5.04
N LYS A 28 -7.85 9.24 -6.29
CA LYS A 28 -8.12 10.63 -6.69
C LYS A 28 -9.33 11.25 -6.01
N ASN A 29 -10.29 10.43 -5.59
CA ASN A 29 -11.49 10.89 -4.87
C ASN A 29 -11.33 10.82 -3.34
N GLY A 30 -10.12 10.57 -2.82
CA GLY A 30 -9.84 10.58 -1.38
C GLY A 30 -10.50 9.42 -0.61
N ALA A 31 -10.84 8.33 -1.30
CA ALA A 31 -11.42 7.15 -0.68
C ALA A 31 -10.35 6.26 -0.01
N ALA A 32 -9.10 6.33 -0.47
CA ALA A 32 -7.98 5.58 0.10
C ALA A 32 -6.62 6.21 -0.22
N ASP A 33 -5.69 6.17 0.74
CA ASP A 33 -4.26 6.52 0.54
C ASP A 33 -3.42 5.32 0.08
N GLY A 34 -3.97 4.11 0.19
CA GLY A 34 -3.31 2.86 -0.17
C GLY A 34 -4.27 1.68 -0.04
N PHE A 35 -3.88 0.53 -0.60
CA PHE A 35 -4.76 -0.64 -0.69
C PHE A 35 -4.14 -1.86 -0.02
N ASN A 36 -4.98 -2.60 0.71
CA ASN A 36 -4.66 -3.96 1.12
C ASN A 36 -5.14 -4.92 0.02
N VAL A 37 -4.19 -5.50 -0.71
CA VAL A 37 -4.47 -6.43 -1.81
C VAL A 37 -4.58 -7.84 -1.23
N MET A 38 -5.71 -8.50 -1.48
CA MET A 38 -5.95 -9.89 -1.09
C MET A 38 -6.02 -10.77 -2.36
N PRO A 39 -4.93 -11.47 -2.70
CA PRO A 39 -4.90 -12.36 -3.85
C PRO A 39 -5.90 -13.50 -3.70
N ALA A 40 -6.55 -13.92 -4.80
CA ALA A 40 -7.51 -15.02 -4.79
C ALA A 40 -6.84 -16.37 -4.48
N TRP A 41 -5.60 -16.55 -4.92
CA TRP A 41 -4.76 -17.73 -4.64
C TRP A 41 -3.28 -17.39 -4.78
N LEU A 42 -2.43 -18.06 -4.00
CA LEU A 42 -0.99 -17.80 -3.98
C LEU A 42 -0.21 -18.95 -4.63
N PRO A 43 0.90 -18.65 -5.34
CA PRO A 43 1.45 -17.32 -5.60
C PRO A 43 0.86 -16.62 -6.84
N GLY A 44 0.18 -17.34 -7.75
CA GLY A 44 -0.03 -16.84 -9.11
C GLY A 44 -0.86 -15.56 -9.21
N SER A 45 -1.96 -15.42 -8.45
CA SER A 45 -2.75 -14.18 -8.55
C SER A 45 -2.03 -12.94 -7.98
N LEU A 46 -1.04 -13.15 -7.09
CA LEU A 46 -0.15 -12.06 -6.67
C LEU A 46 0.86 -11.72 -7.76
N THR A 47 1.43 -12.74 -8.42
CA THR A 47 2.33 -12.57 -9.57
C THR A 47 1.63 -11.81 -10.70
N ASP A 48 0.42 -12.21 -11.07
CA ASP A 48 -0.36 -11.51 -12.11
C ASP A 48 -0.61 -10.04 -11.75
N PHE A 49 -0.87 -9.73 -10.48
CA PHE A 49 -1.05 -8.35 -10.02
C PHE A 49 0.25 -7.54 -10.14
N VAL A 50 1.37 -8.11 -9.71
CA VAL A 50 2.69 -7.45 -9.78
C VAL A 50 3.15 -7.29 -11.22
N ASP A 51 2.91 -8.25 -12.09
CA ASP A 51 3.41 -8.21 -13.47
C ASP A 51 2.52 -7.37 -14.39
N LEU A 52 1.21 -7.28 -14.10
CA LEU A 52 0.25 -6.65 -15.00
C LEU A 52 -0.31 -5.31 -14.47
N VAL A 53 -0.58 -5.20 -13.17
CA VAL A 53 -1.26 -4.01 -12.59
C VAL A 53 -0.27 -2.99 -12.08
N VAL A 54 0.80 -3.41 -11.41
CA VAL A 54 1.84 -2.50 -10.88
C VAL A 54 2.46 -1.61 -11.97
N PRO A 55 2.82 -2.12 -13.17
CA PRO A 55 3.35 -1.26 -14.24
C PRO A 55 2.35 -0.21 -14.72
N GLU A 56 1.05 -0.52 -14.76
CA GLU A 56 0.01 0.45 -15.12
C GLU A 56 -0.12 1.55 -14.07
N LEU A 57 -0.05 1.22 -12.78
CA LEU A 57 -0.07 2.20 -11.70
C LEU A 57 1.17 3.11 -11.72
N GLN A 58 2.34 2.53 -11.98
CA GLN A 58 3.59 3.30 -12.13
C GLN A 58 3.53 4.23 -13.34
N ARG A 59 3.03 3.77 -14.50
CA ARG A 59 2.85 4.58 -15.71
C ARG A 59 1.94 5.80 -15.47
N ARG A 60 0.96 5.67 -14.56
CA ARG A 60 0.04 6.74 -14.16
C ARG A 60 0.59 7.65 -13.06
N GLY A 61 1.78 7.37 -12.52
CA GLY A 61 2.38 8.12 -11.41
C GLY A 61 1.67 7.90 -10.07
N LEU A 62 0.89 6.82 -9.93
CA LEU A 62 0.15 6.47 -8.70
C LEU A 62 0.97 5.60 -7.75
N LEU A 63 2.04 4.98 -8.25
CA LEU A 63 2.92 4.12 -7.46
C LEU A 63 4.38 4.43 -7.78
N ARG A 64 5.23 4.37 -6.76
CA ARG A 64 6.68 4.50 -6.91
C ARG A 64 7.27 3.41 -7.82
N THR A 65 8.31 3.76 -8.56
CA THR A 65 9.09 2.82 -9.39
C THR A 65 10.17 2.11 -8.59
N GLU A 66 10.74 2.77 -7.58
CA GLU A 66 11.79 2.23 -6.71
C GLU A 66 11.56 2.65 -5.26
N TYR A 67 12.18 1.95 -4.32
CA TYR A 67 12.17 2.32 -2.90
C TYR A 67 13.30 3.31 -2.64
N GLU A 68 12.94 4.51 -2.19
CA GLU A 68 13.92 5.58 -1.92
C GLU A 68 14.48 5.51 -0.50
N ALA A 69 13.78 4.85 0.43
CA ALA A 69 14.14 4.81 1.83
C ALA A 69 14.31 3.39 2.38
N MET A 70 15.04 3.29 3.50
CA MET A 70 15.43 2.01 4.09
C MET A 70 14.41 1.48 5.09
N THR A 71 13.59 2.35 5.69
CA THR A 71 12.58 1.95 6.66
C THR A 71 11.18 1.97 6.07
N LEU A 72 10.29 1.13 6.61
CA LEU A 72 8.86 1.16 6.27
C LEU A 72 8.27 2.56 6.51
N ARG A 73 8.70 3.22 7.59
CA ARG A 73 8.15 4.50 8.02
C ARG A 73 8.46 5.60 7.01
N GLU A 74 9.70 5.69 6.57
CA GLU A 74 10.11 6.64 5.54
C GLU A 74 9.43 6.35 4.20
N ASN A 75 9.31 5.08 3.81
CA ASN A 75 8.59 4.67 2.61
C ASN A 75 7.08 4.97 2.65
N LEU A 76 6.52 5.28 3.82
CA LEU A 76 5.14 5.72 4.01
C LEU A 76 5.04 7.24 4.29
N GLY A 77 6.15 7.99 4.23
CA GLY A 77 6.17 9.42 4.52
C GLY A 77 5.97 9.77 6.00
N LEU A 78 6.22 8.83 6.90
CA LEU A 78 5.96 8.96 8.33
C LEU A 78 7.24 9.41 9.10
N PRO A 79 7.14 10.28 10.13
CA PRO A 79 8.31 10.80 10.86
C PRO A 79 8.89 9.78 11.86
N PHE A 80 10.20 9.73 12.08
CA PHE A 80 10.78 8.80 13.07
C PHE A 80 10.30 9.12 14.50
N PRO A 81 9.72 8.17 15.26
CA PRO A 81 9.24 8.42 16.60
C PRO A 81 10.41 8.43 17.58
N VAL A 82 10.60 9.55 18.29
CA VAL A 82 11.57 9.62 19.38
C VAL A 82 11.01 8.85 20.59
N SER A 83 11.84 8.00 21.20
CA SER A 83 11.45 7.28 22.41
C SER A 83 11.05 8.26 23.52
N ARG A 84 9.95 7.99 24.21
CA ARG A 84 9.48 8.83 25.33
C ARG A 84 10.51 8.97 26.46
N PHE A 85 11.43 8.03 26.57
CA PHE A 85 12.50 8.00 27.58
C PHE A 85 13.80 8.68 27.12
N HIS A 86 13.88 9.10 25.85
CA HIS A 86 15.08 9.71 25.26
C HIS A 86 15.41 11.09 25.89
N THR A 87 14.44 11.73 26.55
CA THR A 87 14.62 13.03 27.22
C THR A 87 15.08 12.90 28.67
N GLU A 88 14.79 11.77 29.35
CA GLU A 88 15.15 11.58 30.76
C GLU A 88 16.64 11.25 30.95
N GLN A 89 17.22 10.42 30.08
CA GLN A 89 18.64 10.07 30.16
C GLN A 89 19.60 11.24 29.94
N ALA A 90 19.19 12.27 29.19
CA ALA A 90 19.99 13.48 29.00
C ALA A 90 20.01 14.38 30.26
N ILE A 91 19.01 14.27 31.13
CA ILE A 91 18.93 15.03 32.39
C ILE A 91 19.70 14.28 33.50
N GLU A 92 19.61 12.95 33.55
CA GLU A 92 20.35 12.14 34.53
C GLU A 92 21.86 12.04 34.23
N ALA A 93 22.28 12.02 32.96
CA ALA A 93 23.71 11.98 32.60
C ALA A 93 24.44 13.33 32.80
N ALA A 94 23.70 14.40 33.09
CA ALA A 94 24.24 15.74 33.36
C ALA A 94 24.30 16.09 34.87
N GLN A 95 24.01 15.13 35.75
CA GLN A 95 24.15 15.21 37.21
C GLN A 95 25.32 14.34 37.69
#